data_AF-A0A1Y4ER48-F1
#
_entry.id   AF-A0A1Y4ER48-F1
#
_cell.length_a   1.000
_cell.length_b   1.000
_cell.length_c   1.000
_cell.angle_alpha   90.00
_cell.angle_beta   90.00
_cell.angle_gamma   90.00
#
_symmetry.space_group_name_H-M   'P 1'
#
loop_
_entity.id
_entity.type
_entity.pdbx_description
1 polymer ?
#
loop_
_entity_poly.entity_id
_entity_poly.type
_entity_poly.pdbx_seq_one_letter_code
_entity_poly.pdbx_strand_id
1 'polypeptide(L)' 'MAEQTPDSIITTQKNGQTIVAELFFNHSGTETFRDKLLKVILADSLQDGQEPEKSEILR' A
#
# COMPACT_ATOMS: atom_id res chain seq x y z
N MET A 1 -17.00 -24.42 -0.62
CA MET A 1 -16.01 -23.34 -0.82
C MET A 1 -14.99 -23.52 0.27
N ALA A 2 -13.71 -23.73 -0.05
CA ALA A 2 -12.69 -23.87 0.98
C ALA A 2 -12.40 -22.49 1.57
N GLU A 3 -12.60 -22.34 2.87
CA GLU A 3 -12.30 -21.11 3.60
C GLU A 3 -10.78 -20.91 3.57
N GLN A 4 -10.30 -19.94 2.80
CA GLN A 4 -8.87 -19.61 2.81
C GLN A 4 -8.55 -18.89 4.12
N THR A 5 -7.64 -19.46 4.91
CA THR A 5 -7.07 -18.77 6.06
C THR A 5 -6.21 -17.61 5.57
N PRO A 6 -6.38 -16.39 6.11
CA PRO A 6 -5.52 -15.28 5.75
C PRO A 6 -4.10 -15.52 6.23
N ASP A 7 -3.12 -15.07 5.45
CA ASP A 7 -1.71 -15.13 5.82
C ASP A 7 -1.36 -14.18 6.95
N SER A 8 -2.09 -13.06 7.04
CA SER A 8 -1.90 -12.07 8.08
C SER A 8 -3.17 -11.23 8.27
N ILE A 9 -3.34 -10.70 9.48
CA ILE A 9 -4.44 -9.79 9.82
C ILE A 9 -3.82 -8.54 10.42
N ILE A 10 -4.18 -7.37 9.89
CA ILE A 10 -3.77 -6.07 10.42
C ILE A 10 -5.00 -5.41 11.02
N THR A 11 -4.88 -4.94 12.26
CA THR A 11 -5.94 -4.19 12.93
C THR A 11 -5.41 -2.82 13.32
N THR A 12 -6.15 -1.77 12.99
CA THR A 12 -5.85 -0.40 13.42
C THR A 12 -7.08 0.27 13.96
N GLN A 13 -6.90 1.19 14.90
CA GLN A 13 -7.98 1.99 15.44
C GLN A 13 -7.71 3.47 15.16
N LYS A 14 -8.69 4.13 14.53
CA LYS A 14 -8.64 5.57 14.23
C LYS A 14 -9.99 6.19 14.48
N ASN A 15 -10.03 7.31 15.20
CA ASN A 15 -11.27 8.04 15.50
C ASN A 15 -12.36 7.17 16.18
N GLY A 16 -11.98 6.22 17.02
CA GLY A 16 -12.91 5.27 17.65
C GLY A 16 -13.46 4.18 16.74
N GLN A 17 -13.05 4.16 15.46
CA GLN A 17 -13.37 3.09 14.52
C GLN A 17 -12.21 2.10 14.46
N THR A 18 -12.52 0.80 14.55
CA THR A 18 -11.57 -0.28 14.30
C THR A 18 -11.66 -0.69 12.85
N ILE A 19 -10.53 -0.71 12.15
CA ILE A 19 -10.38 -1.22 10.80
C ILE A 19 -9.59 -2.52 10.89
N VAL A 20 -10.17 -3.59 10.37
CA VAL A 20 -9.54 -4.91 10.25
C VAL A 20 -9.31 -5.18 8.77
N ALA A 21 -8.07 -5.51 8.42
CA ALA A 21 -7.69 -5.87 7.07
C ALA A 21 -7.07 -7.28 7.07
N GLU A 22 -7.61 -8.16 6.25
CA GLU A 22 -7.06 -9.49 6.00
C GLU A 22 -6.15 -9.46 4.78
N LEU A 23 -4.98 -10.07 4.90
CA LEU A 23 -3.97 -10.12 3.86
C LEU A 23 -3.83 -11.56 3.37
N PHE A 24 -3.91 -11.71 2.04
CA PHE A 24 -3.71 -12.98 1.35
C PHE A 24 -2.53 -12.83 0.40
N PHE A 25 -1.51 -13.67 0.56
CA PHE A 25 -0.39 -13.74 -0.35
C PHE A 25 -0.66 -14.78 -1.42
N ASN A 26 -0.32 -14.43 -2.66
CA ASN A 26 -0.14 -15.45 -3.66
C ASN A 26 1.23 -16.09 -3.42
N HIS A 27 1.26 -17.27 -2.79
CA HIS A 27 2.51 -18.01 -2.53
C HIS A 27 3.27 -18.40 -3.79
N SER A 28 2.61 -18.40 -4.96
CA SER A 28 3.23 -18.65 -6.26
C SER A 28 3.71 -17.37 -6.95
N GLY A 29 3.40 -16.20 -6.39
CA GLY A 29 3.83 -14.91 -6.90
C GLY A 29 5.25 -14.56 -6.46
N THR A 30 5.96 -13.79 -7.29
CA THR A 30 7.32 -13.30 -6.97
C THR A 30 7.31 -12.01 -6.14
N GLU A 31 6.16 -11.34 -6.05
CA GLU A 31 6.00 -10.10 -5.29
C GLU A 31 5.74 -10.39 -3.81
N THR A 32 6.56 -9.80 -2.93
CA THR A 32 6.37 -9.93 -1.48
C THR A 32 5.32 -8.95 -0.96
N PHE A 33 4.88 -9.14 0.29
CA PHE A 33 4.09 -8.14 1.02
C PHE A 33 4.72 -6.75 0.96
N ARG A 34 6.04 -6.71 1.13
CA ARG A 34 6.82 -5.49 1.14
C ARG A 34 6.76 -4.78 -0.22
N ASP A 35 6.82 -5.53 -1.32
CA ASP A 35 6.70 -4.94 -2.66
C ASP A 35 5.32 -4.29 -2.85
N LYS A 36 4.25 -4.96 -2.41
CA LYS A 36 2.89 -4.43 -2.51
C LYS A 36 2.69 -3.22 -1.59
N LEU A 37 3.19 -3.28 -0.35
CA LEU A 37 3.12 -2.15 0.58
C LEU A 37 3.91 -0.94 0.07
N LEU A 38 5.12 -1.15 -0.45
CA LEU A 38 5.94 -0.10 -1.05
C LEU A 38 5.24 0.53 -2.27
N LYS A 39 4.62 -0.28 -3.15
CA LYS A 39 3.84 0.24 -4.29
C LYS A 39 2.67 1.12 -3.85
N VAL A 40 1.95 0.74 -2.81
CA VAL A 40 0.84 1.55 -2.26
C VAL A 40 1.35 2.86 -1.70
N ILE A 41 2.42 2.83 -0.89
CA ILE A 41 3.03 4.05 -0.32
C ILE A 41 3.55 4.97 -1.43
N LEU A 42 4.19 4.41 -2.46
CA LEU A 42 4.68 5.18 -3.60
C LEU A 42 3.52 5.79 -4.40
N ALA A 43 2.46 5.03 -4.66
CA ALA A 43 1.28 5.54 -5.36
C ALA A 43 0.58 6.67 -4.58
N ASP A 44 0.49 6.56 -3.25
CA ASP A 44 -0.06 7.58 -2.37
C ASP A 44 0.81 8.85 -2.35
N SER A 45 2.15 8.68 -2.30
CA SER A 45 3.10 9.81 -2.40
C SER A 45 3.11 10.53 -3.75
N LEU A 46 2.58 9.90 -4.81
CA LEU A 46 2.41 10.49 -6.13
C LEU A 46 1.04 11.18 -6.29
N GLN A 47 0.13 11.03 -5.33
CA GLN A 47 -1.19 11.68 -5.33
C GLN A 47 -1.19 13.02 -4.58
N ASP A 48 -0.15 13.34 -3.82
CA ASP A 48 0.07 14.72 -3.37
C ASP A 48 0.60 15.53 -4.56
N GLY A 49 -0.29 16.32 -5.15
CA GLY A 49 -0.11 17.07 -6.39
C GLY A 49 1.05 18.07 -6.36
N GLN A 50 2.28 17.58 -6.40
CA GLN A 50 3.43 18.33 -6.84
C GLN A 50 3.58 18.10 -8.34
N GLU A 51 2.95 18.99 -9.13
CA GLU A 51 3.52 19.29 -10.44
C GLU A 51 5.00 19.60 -10.22
N PRO A 52 5.93 18.94 -10.94
CA PRO A 52 7.34 19.29 -10.82
C PRO A 52 7.46 20.75 -11.24
N GLU A 53 7.73 21.64 -10.29
CA GLU A 53 8.09 23.02 -10.60
C GLU A 53 9.24 22.93 -11.61
N LYS A 54 8.97 23.34 -12.85
CA LYS A 54 10.02 23.53 -13.85
C LYS A 54 10.92 24.64 -13.31
N SER A 55 11.93 24.30 -12.53
CA SER A 55 13.03 25.21 -12.29
C SER A 55 13.72 25.43 -13.64
N GLU A 56 13.40 26.56 -14.26
CA GLU A 56 14.13 27.12 -15.38
C GLU A 56 15.60 27.23 -14.98
N ILE A 57 16.43 26.34 -15.51
CA ILE A 57 17.88 26.51 -15.48
C ILE A 57 18.17 27.63 -16.47
N LEU A 58 18.15 28.87 -15.97
CA LEU A 58 18.69 30.03 -16.66
C LEU A 58 20.17 29.74 -16.95
N ARG A 59 20.50 29.64 -18.24
CA ARG A 59 21.86 29.61 -18.74
C ARG A 59 22.05 30.74 -19.74
#